data_AF-A0A2G6ZPX4-F1
#
_entry.id   AF-A0A2G6ZPX4-F1
#
_cell.length_a   1.000
_cell.length_b   1.000
_cell.length_c   1.000
_cell.angle_alpha   90.00
_cell.angle_beta   90.00
_cell.angle_gamma   90.00
#
_symmetry.space_group_name_H-M   'P 1'
#
loop_
_entity.id
_entity.type
_entity.pdbx_description
1 polymer ?
#
loop_
_entity_poly.entity_id
_entity_poly.type
_entity_poly.pdbx_seq_one_letter_code
_entity_poly.pdbx_strand_id
1 'polypeptide(L)'
;MREQSLGDIRFGTLARAAEGLTQWRPLLMSFLTLVVFSLLIALGASMLTKTVFISSIIMLIALVVLMAGSSAVGIMLMDKAKNEPIRSFAAAASAGLLCLPKFILVGLIVFAATLVYGLVAAIIYFVCKIPFLGGILAFVAHPILVLVAAALLIAMIWVIGPLMGPALWSGLSVKAALANVLSIARKRLVEVVLMEVVLYIILTLICVMLFAGLVPATMSLTGMAMSITSNASSMGGLGGYGYGGGIGSSMMGMMMGSGASTGLISGLGVLFAVIGALLAQVAVMGMNLIYLQARESVDPTEAEDALDGLIGDVRKKAEEAKAHTMAAAERTMAAAERAKQAASDRLQEASAKNAAANTTADTAADTAVNAEPATPAASLAPIIAATTAAAAAAEAHARQAAEEEAARLRTEAEVARVRAEAEAARLTAEAEAQAQQAQAERAAQERVEAQAAEAARQRAQAEAEAEAEAEAAERAAAAQAAQAAEEAREKANAARRASELQSQHEAEKREAERQEAAAREAARVKAEAQAQAQAQAQAQAEEKARQSQALTHCSACKATIAPDDMFCGECGHKLK
;
A
#
# COMPACT_ATOMS: atom_id res chain seq x y z
N MET A 1 -28.67 7.94 -14.59
CA MET A 1 -27.22 8.18 -14.61
C MET A 1 -27.03 9.68 -14.53
N ARG A 2 -26.76 10.23 -13.33
CA ARG A 2 -26.31 11.62 -13.22
C ARG A 2 -24.87 11.63 -13.71
N GLU A 3 -24.56 12.56 -14.60
CA GLU A 3 -23.20 12.91 -14.96
C GLU A 3 -22.47 13.35 -13.69
N GLN A 4 -21.80 12.42 -13.02
CA GLN A 4 -20.71 12.77 -12.12
C GLN A 4 -19.64 13.36 -13.01
N SER A 5 -19.40 14.66 -12.81
CA SER A 5 -18.24 15.38 -13.34
C SER A 5 -16.98 14.52 -13.12
N LEU A 6 -16.53 13.85 -14.18
CA LEU A 6 -15.21 13.23 -14.30
C LEU A 6 -14.09 14.31 -14.31
N GLY A 7 -14.44 15.59 -14.19
CA GLY A 7 -13.58 16.73 -14.44
C GLY A 7 -12.72 17.20 -13.26
N ASP A 8 -12.99 16.73 -12.04
CA ASP A 8 -12.18 17.11 -10.87
C ASP A 8 -11.37 15.92 -10.36
N ILE A 9 -10.57 15.32 -11.25
CA ILE A 9 -9.36 14.63 -10.80
C ILE A 9 -8.54 15.71 -10.10
N ARG A 10 -8.67 15.81 -8.78
CA ARG A 10 -7.96 16.78 -7.95
C ARG A 10 -6.47 16.47 -8.02
N PHE A 11 -5.79 16.95 -9.06
CA PHE A 11 -4.33 16.88 -9.18
C PHE A 11 -3.64 17.46 -7.94
N GLY A 12 -4.29 18.38 -7.22
CA GLY A 12 -3.86 18.86 -5.92
C GLY A 12 -3.75 17.76 -4.85
N THR A 13 -4.61 16.74 -4.86
CA THR A 13 -4.51 15.57 -3.97
C THR A 13 -3.29 14.71 -4.32
N LEU A 14 -2.99 14.52 -5.59
CA LEU A 14 -1.79 13.78 -6.02
C LEU A 14 -0.50 14.58 -5.78
N ALA A 15 -0.53 15.91 -5.92
CA ALA A 15 0.59 16.79 -5.54
C ALA A 15 0.89 16.68 -4.03
N ARG A 16 -0.14 16.45 -3.20
CA ARG A 16 -0.02 16.18 -1.77
C ARG A 16 0.70 14.86 -1.45
N ALA A 17 0.80 13.91 -2.39
CA ALA A 17 1.62 12.71 -2.20
C ALA A 17 3.11 13.05 -2.00
N ALA A 18 3.58 14.16 -2.58
CA ALA A 18 4.95 14.65 -2.37
C ALA A 18 5.19 15.18 -0.94
N GLU A 19 4.13 15.52 -0.18
CA GLU A 19 4.27 15.85 1.25
C GLU A 19 4.81 14.67 2.06
N GLY A 20 4.63 13.44 1.57
CA GLY A 20 5.30 12.28 2.17
C GLY A 20 6.81 12.50 2.29
N LEU A 21 7.45 13.07 1.26
CA LEU A 21 8.90 13.30 1.23
C LEU A 21 9.38 14.33 2.26
N THR A 22 8.52 15.26 2.67
CA THR A 22 8.90 16.29 3.65
C THR A 22 8.81 15.78 5.10
N GLN A 23 8.19 14.62 5.31
CA GLN A 23 8.07 14.01 6.64
C GLN A 23 9.29 13.14 6.97
N TRP A 24 10.20 13.68 7.77
CA TRP A 24 11.43 12.96 8.15
C TRP A 24 11.18 11.76 9.07
N ARG A 25 10.11 11.75 9.87
CA ARG A 25 9.83 10.64 10.81
C ARG A 25 9.47 9.33 10.08
N PRO A 26 8.45 9.28 9.19
CA PRO A 26 8.18 8.06 8.43
C PRO A 26 9.35 7.68 7.52
N LEU A 27 10.09 8.67 7.01
CA LEU A 27 11.26 8.44 6.16
C LEU A 27 12.35 7.69 6.91
N LEU A 28 12.68 8.15 8.12
CA LEU A 28 13.66 7.50 8.98
C LEU A 28 13.19 6.11 9.40
N MET A 29 11.90 5.93 9.72
CA MET A 29 11.34 4.62 10.08
C MET A 29 11.42 3.63 8.92
N SER A 30 11.11 4.08 7.69
CA SER A 30 11.23 3.29 6.46
C SER A 30 12.68 2.89 6.20
N PHE A 31 13.61 3.84 6.29
CA PHE A 31 15.04 3.59 6.17
C PHE A 31 15.54 2.58 7.20
N LEU A 32 15.25 2.78 8.49
CA LEU A 32 15.65 1.86 9.55
C LEU A 32 15.05 0.46 9.35
N THR A 33 13.79 0.37 8.91
CA THR A 33 13.15 -0.92 8.58
C THR A 33 13.92 -1.64 7.49
N LEU A 34 14.27 -0.95 6.41
CA LEU A 34 15.03 -1.54 5.29
C LEU A 34 16.45 -1.93 5.71
N VAL A 35 17.15 -1.12 6.50
CA VAL A 35 18.49 -1.45 7.01
C VAL A 35 18.45 -2.69 7.90
N VAL A 36 17.55 -2.74 8.88
CA VAL A 36 17.42 -3.87 9.80
C VAL A 36 17.00 -5.13 9.03
N PHE A 37 16.06 -5.00 8.08
CA PHE A 37 15.67 -6.09 7.20
C PHE A 37 16.86 -6.63 6.40
N SER A 38 17.61 -5.75 5.72
CA SER A 38 18.79 -6.14 4.94
C SER A 38 19.87 -6.80 5.78
N LEU A 39 20.12 -6.32 7.00
CA LEU A 39 21.05 -6.94 7.95
C LEU A 39 20.61 -8.35 8.36
N LEU A 40 19.31 -8.54 8.63
CA LEU A 40 18.76 -9.86 8.97
C LEU A 40 18.82 -10.82 7.78
N ILE A 41 18.53 -10.36 6.56
CA ILE A 41 18.68 -11.18 5.34
C ILE A 41 20.14 -11.60 5.16
N ALA A 42 21.09 -10.66 5.30
CA ALA A 42 22.53 -10.98 5.19
C ALA A 42 22.98 -11.99 6.26
N LEU A 43 22.52 -11.82 7.51
CA LEU A 43 22.79 -12.75 8.60
C LEU A 43 22.16 -14.12 8.34
N GLY A 44 20.90 -14.16 7.90
CA GLY A 44 20.18 -15.39 7.57
C GLY A 44 20.84 -16.16 6.44
N ALA A 45 21.25 -15.46 5.39
CA ALA A 45 22.01 -16.05 4.27
C ALA A 45 23.36 -16.61 4.73
N SER A 46 24.09 -15.88 5.60
CA SER A 46 25.37 -16.36 6.15
C SER A 46 25.20 -17.65 6.95
N MET A 47 24.10 -17.77 7.70
CA MET A 47 23.80 -18.95 8.52
C MET A 47 23.26 -20.12 7.71
N LEU A 48 22.78 -19.92 6.49
CA LEU A 48 22.29 -21.00 5.62
C LEU A 48 23.40 -22.03 5.32
N THR A 49 24.65 -21.57 5.26
CA THR A 49 25.84 -22.42 5.08
C THR A 49 26.18 -23.29 6.29
N LYS A 50 25.68 -22.91 7.48
CA LYS A 50 25.96 -23.58 8.75
C LYS A 50 24.80 -24.42 9.24
N THR A 51 23.59 -23.85 9.22
CA THR A 51 22.36 -24.43 9.77
C THR A 51 21.12 -23.86 9.08
N VAL A 52 20.41 -24.70 8.32
CA VAL A 52 19.17 -24.31 7.62
C VAL A 52 18.07 -23.85 8.59
N PHE A 53 17.96 -24.50 9.76
CA PHE A 53 16.94 -24.16 10.75
C PHE A 53 17.08 -22.73 11.31
N ILE A 54 18.27 -22.36 11.79
CA ILE A 54 18.53 -21.02 12.32
C ILE A 54 18.37 -19.97 11.21
N SER A 55 18.86 -20.27 9.99
CA SER A 55 18.66 -19.40 8.83
C SER A 55 17.17 -19.14 8.55
N SER A 56 16.35 -20.18 8.59
CA SER A 56 14.90 -20.07 8.37
C SER A 56 14.21 -19.19 9.42
N ILE A 57 14.61 -19.31 10.69
CA ILE A 57 14.10 -18.45 11.77
C ILE A 57 14.51 -16.99 11.54
N ILE A 58 15.76 -16.73 11.17
CA ILE A 58 16.25 -15.37 10.90
C ILE A 58 15.51 -14.76 9.70
N MET A 59 15.28 -15.53 8.64
CA MET A 59 14.51 -15.07 7.47
C MET A 59 13.05 -14.77 7.82
N LEU A 60 12.44 -15.57 8.72
CA LEU A 60 11.10 -15.30 9.23
C LEU A 60 11.06 -14.00 10.04
N ILE A 61 12.05 -13.77 10.91
CA ILE A 61 12.17 -12.52 11.67
C ILE A 61 12.36 -11.33 10.71
N ALA A 62 13.18 -11.48 9.66
CA ALA A 62 13.36 -10.46 8.63
C ALA A 62 12.01 -10.11 7.97
N LEU A 63 11.22 -11.10 7.58
CA LEU A 63 9.90 -10.90 7.00
C LEU A 63 8.96 -10.14 7.96
N VAL A 64 8.96 -10.53 9.25
CA VAL A 64 8.17 -9.85 10.29
C VAL A 64 8.58 -8.38 10.43
N VAL A 65 9.89 -8.10 10.45
CA VAL A 65 10.41 -6.72 10.51
C VAL A 65 9.97 -5.91 9.30
N LEU A 66 10.09 -6.46 8.09
CA LEU A 66 9.68 -5.77 6.87
C LEU A 66 8.18 -5.45 6.87
N MET A 67 7.35 -6.43 7.22
CA MET A 67 5.89 -6.26 7.27
C MET A 67 5.45 -5.30 8.38
N ALA A 68 6.04 -5.40 9.58
CA ALA A 68 5.70 -4.54 10.71
C ALA A 68 6.18 -3.11 10.50
N GLY A 69 7.40 -2.94 9.98
CA GLY A 69 7.99 -1.63 9.71
C GLY A 69 7.31 -0.91 8.54
N SER A 70 7.01 -1.61 7.44
CA SER A 70 6.21 -1.03 6.35
C SER A 70 4.80 -0.63 6.81
N SER A 71 4.17 -1.44 7.66
CA SER A 71 2.88 -1.10 8.27
C SER A 71 2.98 0.10 9.22
N ALA A 72 4.06 0.23 9.99
CA ALA A 72 4.29 1.38 10.86
C ALA A 72 4.41 2.68 10.04
N VAL A 73 5.16 2.65 8.93
CA VAL A 73 5.27 3.77 7.99
C VAL A 73 3.90 4.10 7.38
N GLY A 74 3.15 3.08 6.96
CA GLY A 74 1.78 3.23 6.44
C GLY A 74 0.82 3.90 7.41
N ILE A 75 0.86 3.52 8.69
CA ILE A 75 0.04 4.14 9.75
C ILE A 75 0.45 5.59 9.99
N MET A 76 1.75 5.89 10.07
CA MET A 76 2.23 7.27 10.26
C MET A 76 1.83 8.18 9.09
N LEU A 77 1.91 7.67 7.85
CA LEU A 77 1.48 8.41 6.66
C LEU A 77 -0.04 8.48 6.55
N MET A 78 -0.78 7.51 7.09
CA MET A 78 -2.23 7.55 7.17
C MET A 78 -2.69 8.61 8.17
N ASP A 79 -2.07 8.68 9.36
CA ASP A 79 -2.33 9.74 10.34
C ASP A 79 -2.09 11.12 9.67
N LYS A 80 -0.98 11.26 8.93
CA LYS A 80 -0.70 12.49 8.17
C LYS A 80 -1.73 12.78 7.08
N ALA A 81 -2.18 11.77 6.33
CA ALA A 81 -3.20 11.93 5.30
C ALA A 81 -4.54 12.40 5.89
N LYS A 82 -4.89 11.90 7.08
CA LYS A 82 -6.04 12.33 7.89
C LYS A 82 -5.87 13.68 8.58
N ASN A 83 -4.70 14.34 8.43
CA ASN A 83 -4.32 15.55 9.16
C ASN A 83 -4.24 15.38 10.70
N GLU A 84 -4.01 14.16 11.17
CA GLU A 84 -3.79 13.84 12.59
C GLU A 84 -2.29 13.99 12.95
N PRO A 85 -1.95 14.23 14.24
CA PRO A 85 -0.56 14.31 14.68
C PRO A 85 0.16 12.97 14.50
N ILE A 86 1.32 13.02 13.84
CA ILE A 86 2.12 11.82 13.53
C ILE A 86 2.63 11.18 14.84
N ARG A 87 2.29 9.91 15.03
CA ARG A 87 2.72 9.09 16.19
C ARG A 87 4.23 9.07 16.37
N SER A 88 4.67 8.81 17.61
CA SER A 88 6.08 8.53 17.92
C SER A 88 6.52 7.20 17.32
N PHE A 89 7.83 7.00 17.14
CA PHE A 89 8.39 5.77 16.56
C PHE A 89 7.95 4.51 17.30
N ALA A 90 7.96 4.53 18.64
CA ALA A 90 7.57 3.38 19.45
C ALA A 90 6.08 3.03 19.30
N ALA A 91 5.21 4.05 19.29
CA ALA A 91 3.77 3.87 19.09
C ALA A 91 3.44 3.40 17.66
N ALA A 92 4.18 3.89 16.66
CA ALA A 92 4.03 3.44 15.27
C ALA A 92 4.51 1.99 15.10
N ALA A 93 5.64 1.61 15.68
CA ALA A 93 6.18 0.25 15.60
C ALA A 93 5.24 -0.77 16.27
N SER A 94 4.69 -0.46 17.46
CA SER A 94 3.73 -1.33 18.12
C SER A 94 2.42 -1.44 17.35
N ALA A 95 1.90 -0.33 16.81
CA ALA A 95 0.71 -0.34 15.97
C ALA A 95 0.93 -1.14 14.66
N GLY A 96 2.11 -1.01 14.03
CA GLY A 96 2.50 -1.78 12.85
C GLY A 96 2.56 -3.29 13.15
N LEU A 97 3.14 -3.68 14.29
CA LEU A 97 3.17 -5.07 14.73
C LEU A 97 1.77 -5.62 15.05
N LEU A 98 0.87 -4.82 15.61
CA LEU A 98 -0.53 -5.20 15.84
C LEU A 98 -1.36 -5.25 14.54
N CYS A 99 -0.85 -4.71 13.44
CA CYS A 99 -1.45 -4.82 12.12
C CYS A 99 -1.09 -6.14 11.41
N LEU A 100 0.02 -6.80 11.81
CA LEU A 100 0.48 -8.04 11.18
C LEU A 100 -0.58 -9.14 11.13
N PRO A 101 -1.28 -9.47 12.25
CA PRO A 101 -2.30 -10.52 12.22
C PRO A 101 -3.40 -10.24 11.20
N LYS A 102 -3.72 -8.96 10.96
CA LYS A 102 -4.72 -8.55 9.96
C LYS A 102 -4.22 -8.79 8.54
N PHE A 103 -2.98 -8.39 8.24
CA PHE A 103 -2.36 -8.65 6.94
C PHE A 103 -2.16 -10.14 6.68
N ILE A 104 -1.79 -10.91 7.69
CA ILE A 104 -1.69 -12.37 7.60
C ILE A 104 -3.07 -12.96 7.31
N LEU A 105 -4.12 -12.52 8.01
CA LEU A 105 -5.47 -13.02 7.75
C LEU A 105 -5.95 -12.69 6.34
N VAL A 106 -5.76 -11.45 5.88
CA VAL A 106 -6.08 -11.06 4.49
C VAL A 106 -5.26 -11.88 3.49
N GLY A 107 -3.96 -12.04 3.74
CA GLY A 107 -3.07 -12.86 2.92
C GLY A 107 -3.52 -14.31 2.85
N LEU A 108 -3.98 -14.89 3.96
CA LEU A 108 -4.54 -16.24 4.02
C LEU A 108 -5.86 -16.34 3.26
N ILE A 109 -6.73 -15.34 3.33
CA ILE A 109 -7.98 -15.29 2.55
C ILE A 109 -7.66 -15.26 1.04
N VAL A 110 -6.73 -14.40 0.61
CA VAL A 110 -6.30 -14.30 -0.78
C VAL A 110 -5.61 -15.59 -1.24
N PHE A 111 -4.76 -16.17 -0.40
CA PHE A 111 -4.11 -17.44 -0.67
C PHE A 111 -5.13 -18.58 -0.81
N ALA A 112 -6.11 -18.67 0.10
CA ALA A 112 -7.18 -19.65 0.03
C ALA A 112 -8.03 -19.49 -1.23
N ALA A 113 -8.39 -18.25 -1.60
CA ALA A 113 -9.11 -17.97 -2.85
C ALA A 113 -8.29 -18.40 -4.09
N THR A 114 -6.98 -18.11 -4.09
CA THR A 114 -6.05 -18.53 -5.15
C THR A 114 -5.93 -20.05 -5.22
N LEU A 115 -5.88 -20.73 -4.07
CA LEU A 115 -5.82 -22.18 -3.97
C LEU A 115 -7.12 -22.80 -4.52
N VAL A 116 -8.29 -22.29 -4.13
CA VAL A 116 -9.58 -22.74 -4.65
C VAL A 116 -9.65 -22.58 -6.16
N TYR A 117 -9.25 -21.42 -6.69
CA TYR A 117 -9.15 -21.20 -8.13
C TYR A 117 -8.20 -22.21 -8.80
N GLY A 118 -7.02 -22.42 -8.22
CA GLY A 118 -6.04 -23.39 -8.71
C GLY A 118 -6.57 -24.83 -8.72
N LEU A 119 -7.34 -25.22 -7.70
CA LEU A 119 -8.00 -26.53 -7.65
C LEU A 119 -9.07 -26.66 -8.72
N VAL A 120 -9.91 -25.65 -8.92
CA VAL A 120 -10.93 -25.64 -9.98
C VAL A 120 -10.26 -25.77 -11.35
N ALA A 121 -9.20 -25.00 -11.61
CA ALA A 121 -8.41 -25.09 -12.83
C ALA A 121 -7.79 -26.48 -13.00
N ALA A 122 -7.21 -27.05 -11.93
CA ALA A 122 -6.62 -28.39 -11.96
C ALA A 122 -7.67 -29.48 -12.27
N ILE A 123 -8.86 -29.40 -11.68
CA ILE A 123 -9.98 -30.33 -11.97
C ILE A 123 -10.38 -30.21 -13.44
N ILE A 124 -10.55 -29.00 -13.96
CA ILE A 124 -10.89 -28.77 -15.36
C ILE A 124 -9.81 -29.34 -16.29
N TYR A 125 -8.53 -29.10 -16.01
CA TYR A 125 -7.43 -29.67 -16.78
C TYR A 125 -7.37 -31.20 -16.68
N PHE A 126 -7.71 -31.75 -15.52
CA PHE A 126 -7.80 -33.20 -15.34
C PHE A 126 -8.89 -33.81 -16.25
N VAL A 127 -10.06 -33.17 -16.36
CA VAL A 127 -11.11 -33.56 -17.31
C VAL A 127 -10.64 -33.42 -18.77
N CYS A 128 -9.83 -32.38 -19.06
CA CYS A 128 -9.22 -32.21 -20.38
C CYS A 128 -8.19 -33.28 -20.75
N LYS A 129 -7.85 -34.20 -19.83
CA LYS A 129 -6.96 -35.34 -20.13
C LYS A 129 -7.65 -36.47 -20.90
N ILE A 130 -8.99 -36.44 -21.05
CA ILE A 130 -9.74 -37.48 -21.77
C ILE A 130 -9.36 -37.44 -23.26
N PRO A 131 -8.91 -38.55 -23.89
CA PRO A 131 -8.53 -38.56 -25.30
C PRO A 131 -9.71 -38.14 -26.19
N PHE A 132 -9.41 -37.39 -27.27
CA PHE A 132 -10.36 -36.78 -28.22
C PHE A 132 -11.21 -35.62 -27.66
N LEU A 133 -11.95 -35.82 -26.56
CA LEU A 133 -12.82 -34.78 -25.96
C LEU A 133 -12.03 -33.68 -25.25
N GLY A 134 -10.87 -34.05 -24.69
CA GLY A 134 -10.02 -33.17 -23.90
C GLY A 134 -9.39 -32.03 -24.68
N GLY A 135 -9.06 -32.25 -25.97
CA GLY A 135 -8.55 -31.20 -26.84
C GLY A 135 -9.57 -30.10 -27.11
N ILE A 136 -10.84 -30.47 -27.34
CA ILE A 136 -11.94 -29.52 -27.57
C ILE A 136 -12.25 -28.76 -26.29
N LEU A 137 -12.31 -29.45 -25.15
CA LEU A 137 -12.58 -28.82 -23.86
C LEU A 137 -11.45 -27.86 -23.45
N ALA A 138 -10.18 -28.27 -23.63
CA ALA A 138 -9.03 -27.42 -23.34
C ALA A 138 -8.97 -26.16 -24.21
N PHE A 139 -9.37 -26.27 -25.49
CA PHE A 139 -9.42 -25.13 -26.42
C PHE A 139 -10.29 -23.99 -25.92
N VAL A 140 -11.39 -24.29 -25.21
CA VAL A 140 -12.31 -23.28 -24.64
C VAL A 140 -11.97 -22.97 -23.17
N ALA A 141 -11.68 -23.99 -22.37
CA ALA A 141 -11.47 -23.85 -20.94
C ALA A 141 -10.18 -23.09 -20.61
N HIS A 142 -9.10 -23.33 -21.35
CA HIS A 142 -7.81 -22.69 -21.05
C HIS A 142 -7.86 -21.15 -21.24
N PRO A 143 -8.36 -20.59 -22.37
CA PRO A 143 -8.54 -19.15 -22.49
C PRO A 143 -9.43 -18.55 -21.40
N ILE A 144 -10.53 -19.21 -21.04
CA ILE A 144 -11.43 -18.73 -19.98
C ILE A 144 -10.70 -18.68 -18.63
N LEU A 145 -10.00 -19.76 -18.25
CA LEU A 145 -9.21 -19.80 -17.03
C LEU A 145 -8.14 -18.70 -17.02
N VAL A 146 -7.39 -18.53 -18.12
CA VAL A 146 -6.39 -17.48 -18.24
C VAL A 146 -7.01 -16.08 -18.09
N LEU A 147 -8.16 -15.82 -18.72
CA LEU A 147 -8.86 -14.54 -18.60
C LEU A 147 -9.36 -14.29 -17.17
N VAL A 148 -9.89 -15.31 -16.50
CA VAL A 148 -10.31 -15.21 -15.09
C VAL A 148 -9.11 -14.97 -14.18
N ALA A 149 -8.01 -15.71 -14.37
CA ALA A 149 -6.77 -15.49 -13.61
C ALA A 149 -6.22 -14.08 -13.84
N ALA A 150 -6.21 -13.60 -15.09
CA ALA A 150 -5.77 -12.24 -15.42
C ALA A 150 -6.65 -11.19 -14.75
N ALA A 151 -7.97 -11.33 -14.80
CA ALA A 151 -8.90 -10.44 -14.13
C ALA A 151 -8.70 -10.43 -12.60
N LEU A 152 -8.51 -11.60 -11.97
CA LEU A 152 -8.23 -11.71 -10.54
C LEU A 152 -6.89 -11.07 -10.17
N LEU A 153 -5.84 -11.27 -10.95
CA LEU A 153 -4.54 -10.64 -10.72
C LEU A 153 -4.60 -9.13 -10.89
N ILE A 154 -5.30 -8.63 -11.91
CA ILE A 154 -5.51 -7.19 -12.11
C ILE A 154 -6.26 -6.61 -10.92
N ALA A 155 -7.38 -7.22 -10.51
CA ALA A 155 -8.13 -6.77 -9.34
C ALA A 155 -7.28 -6.81 -8.06
N MET A 156 -6.42 -7.82 -7.90
CA MET A 156 -5.55 -7.93 -6.74
C MET A 156 -4.47 -6.85 -6.72
N ILE A 157 -3.83 -6.59 -7.87
CA ILE A 157 -2.70 -5.66 -7.99
C ILE A 157 -3.17 -4.20 -7.97
N TRP A 158 -4.28 -3.88 -8.63
CA TRP A 158 -4.74 -2.51 -8.90
C TRP A 158 -5.89 -2.03 -8.03
N VAL A 159 -6.44 -2.89 -7.16
CA VAL A 159 -7.59 -2.51 -6.33
C VAL A 159 -7.39 -3.01 -4.91
N ILE A 160 -7.27 -4.33 -4.74
CA ILE A 160 -7.21 -4.91 -3.39
C ILE A 160 -5.90 -4.54 -2.71
N GLY A 161 -4.74 -4.78 -3.33
CA GLY A 161 -3.43 -4.48 -2.73
C GLY A 161 -3.30 -3.01 -2.30
N PRO A 162 -3.55 -2.04 -3.20
CA PRO A 162 -3.37 -0.62 -2.94
C PRO A 162 -4.37 -0.02 -1.96
N LEU A 163 -5.62 -0.51 -1.93
CA LEU A 163 -6.66 0.01 -1.01
C LEU A 163 -6.69 -0.72 0.34
N MET A 164 -6.34 -2.01 0.37
CA MET A 164 -6.43 -2.80 1.60
C MET A 164 -5.41 -2.37 2.65
N GLY A 165 -4.20 -1.99 2.23
CA GLY A 165 -3.18 -1.43 3.14
C GLY A 165 -3.72 -0.20 3.90
N PRO A 166 -4.10 0.87 3.19
CA PRO A 166 -4.77 2.03 3.76
C PRO A 166 -6.00 1.70 4.60
N ALA A 167 -6.87 0.78 4.14
CA ALA A 167 -8.05 0.38 4.90
C ALA A 167 -7.69 -0.19 6.28
N LEU A 168 -6.69 -1.07 6.35
CA LEU A 168 -6.20 -1.65 7.60
C LEU A 168 -5.48 -0.63 8.48
N TRP A 169 -4.65 0.24 7.88
CA TRP A 169 -3.96 1.30 8.63
C TRP A 169 -4.91 2.36 9.17
N SER A 170 -6.09 2.54 8.54
CA SER A 170 -7.11 3.48 9.00
C SER A 170 -7.79 3.07 10.31
N GLY A 171 -7.53 1.85 10.81
CA GLY A 171 -8.04 1.32 12.07
C GLY A 171 -9.22 0.36 11.94
N LEU A 172 -9.67 0.06 10.71
CA LEU A 172 -10.80 -0.82 10.47
C LEU A 172 -10.51 -2.29 10.85
N SER A 173 -11.56 -3.02 11.21
CA SER A 173 -11.50 -4.48 11.32
C SER A 173 -11.29 -5.10 9.93
N VAL A 174 -10.82 -6.35 9.84
CA VAL A 174 -10.60 -7.02 8.54
C VAL A 174 -11.90 -7.14 7.75
N LYS A 175 -13.02 -7.42 8.42
CA LYS A 175 -14.35 -7.49 7.80
C LYS A 175 -14.76 -6.11 7.23
N ALA A 176 -14.66 -5.07 8.05
CA ALA A 176 -14.99 -3.70 7.66
C ALA A 176 -14.10 -3.20 6.52
N ALA A 177 -12.80 -3.48 6.57
CA ALA A 177 -11.84 -3.13 5.53
C ALA A 177 -12.21 -3.82 4.20
N LEU A 178 -12.52 -5.12 4.24
CA LEU A 178 -12.93 -5.87 3.04
C LEU A 178 -14.26 -5.35 2.47
N ALA A 179 -15.25 -5.09 3.32
CA ALA A 179 -16.53 -4.52 2.92
C ALA A 179 -16.36 -3.18 2.20
N ASN A 180 -15.57 -2.28 2.79
CA ASN A 180 -15.29 -0.97 2.20
C ASN A 180 -14.55 -1.10 0.86
N VAL A 181 -13.48 -1.90 0.80
CA VAL A 181 -12.72 -2.10 -0.45
C VAL A 181 -13.61 -2.72 -1.54
N LEU A 182 -14.44 -3.71 -1.23
CA LEU A 182 -15.38 -4.30 -2.20
C LEU A 182 -16.50 -3.34 -2.62
N SER A 183 -16.95 -2.45 -1.73
CA SER A 183 -17.94 -1.45 -2.06
C SER A 183 -17.35 -0.38 -2.99
N ILE A 184 -16.15 0.12 -2.67
CA ILE A 184 -15.38 1.05 -3.52
C ILE A 184 -15.11 0.40 -4.89
N ALA A 185 -14.63 -0.85 -4.91
CA ALA A 185 -14.36 -1.59 -6.13
C ALA A 185 -15.60 -1.85 -6.99
N ARG A 186 -16.82 -1.80 -6.44
CA ARG A 186 -18.06 -1.95 -7.23
C ARG A 186 -18.63 -0.63 -7.69
N LYS A 187 -18.57 0.40 -6.85
CA LYS A 187 -19.23 1.70 -7.09
C LYS A 187 -18.33 2.70 -7.83
N ARG A 188 -17.01 2.63 -7.66
CA ARG A 188 -16.05 3.63 -8.17
C ARG A 188 -14.74 3.04 -8.71
N LEU A 189 -14.79 1.81 -9.23
CA LEU A 189 -13.60 1.15 -9.79
C LEU A 189 -12.85 2.04 -10.79
N VAL A 190 -13.58 2.65 -11.72
CA VAL A 190 -13.00 3.46 -12.78
C VAL A 190 -12.28 4.69 -12.22
N GLU A 191 -12.90 5.39 -11.28
CA GLU A 191 -12.31 6.59 -10.66
C GLU A 191 -11.04 6.25 -9.87
N VAL A 192 -11.08 5.21 -9.04
CA VAL A 192 -9.92 4.77 -8.25
C VAL A 192 -8.79 4.30 -9.15
N VAL A 193 -9.09 3.45 -10.14
CA VAL A 193 -8.08 2.94 -11.07
C VAL A 193 -7.46 4.09 -11.87
N LEU A 194 -8.24 5.09 -12.29
CA LEU A 194 -7.68 6.26 -12.97
C LEU A 194 -6.71 7.05 -12.08
N MET A 195 -7.07 7.32 -10.82
CA MET A 195 -6.18 8.00 -9.87
C MET A 195 -4.91 7.19 -9.59
N GLU A 196 -5.06 5.87 -9.48
CA GLU A 196 -3.96 4.95 -9.23
C GLU A 196 -3.01 4.84 -10.44
N VAL A 197 -3.56 4.81 -11.67
CA VAL A 197 -2.77 4.91 -12.92
C VAL A 197 -1.96 6.20 -12.92
N VAL A 198 -2.55 7.35 -12.57
CA VAL A 198 -1.80 8.62 -12.51
C VAL A 198 -0.68 8.54 -11.46
N LEU A 199 -0.96 8.01 -10.26
CA LEU A 199 0.05 7.80 -9.22
C LEU A 199 1.19 6.90 -9.70
N TYR A 200 0.88 5.78 -10.36
CA TYR A 200 1.88 4.87 -10.90
C TYR A 200 2.65 5.42 -12.09
N ILE A 201 2.05 6.27 -12.92
CA ILE A 201 2.78 7.01 -13.96
C ILE A 201 3.80 7.93 -13.31
N ILE A 202 3.41 8.71 -12.30
CA ILE A 202 4.32 9.61 -11.56
C ILE A 202 5.45 8.80 -10.92
N LEU A 203 5.12 7.71 -10.21
CA LEU A 203 6.11 6.82 -9.59
C LEU A 203 7.04 6.19 -10.63
N THR A 204 6.52 5.74 -11.77
CA THR A 204 7.32 5.18 -12.86
C THR A 204 8.26 6.21 -13.44
N LEU A 205 7.81 7.46 -13.65
CA LEU A 205 8.66 8.55 -14.12
C LEU A 205 9.79 8.85 -13.11
N ILE A 206 9.46 8.94 -11.81
CA ILE A 206 10.46 9.12 -10.75
C ILE A 206 11.45 7.95 -10.74
N CYS A 207 10.96 6.71 -10.82
CA CYS A 207 11.81 5.52 -10.91
C CYS A 207 12.72 5.57 -12.14
N VAL A 208 12.20 5.87 -13.33
CA VAL A 208 13.01 5.98 -14.55
C VAL A 208 14.07 7.07 -14.40
N MET A 209 13.73 8.26 -13.90
CA MET A 209 14.69 9.34 -13.68
C MET A 209 15.79 8.97 -12.68
N LEU A 210 15.41 8.32 -11.57
CA LEU A 210 16.36 7.88 -10.55
C LEU A 210 17.26 6.75 -11.07
N PHE A 211 16.68 5.68 -11.63
CA PHE A 211 17.43 4.52 -12.08
C PHE A 211 18.26 4.79 -13.35
N ALA A 212 17.84 5.71 -14.22
CA ALA A 212 18.62 6.12 -15.39
C ALA A 212 19.98 6.74 -15.01
N GLY A 213 20.05 7.49 -13.92
CA GLY A 213 21.32 8.01 -13.40
C GLY A 213 22.02 7.04 -12.44
N LEU A 214 21.25 6.46 -11.51
CA LEU A 214 21.78 5.63 -10.43
C LEU A 214 22.39 4.32 -10.93
N VAL A 215 21.74 3.62 -11.87
CA VAL A 215 22.21 2.29 -12.32
C VAL A 215 23.54 2.41 -13.06
N PRO A 216 23.72 3.30 -14.05
CA PRO A 216 25.01 3.46 -14.72
C PRO A 216 26.10 3.93 -13.75
N ALA A 217 25.79 4.89 -12.86
CA ALA A 217 26.74 5.38 -11.87
C ALA A 217 27.17 4.27 -10.90
N THR A 218 26.23 3.47 -10.42
CA THR A 218 26.49 2.31 -9.57
C THR A 218 27.36 1.30 -10.29
N MET A 219 26.97 0.87 -11.50
CA MET A 219 27.74 -0.13 -12.26
C MET A 219 29.17 0.35 -12.56
N SER A 220 29.34 1.62 -12.95
CA SER A 220 30.66 2.19 -13.25
C SER A 220 31.53 2.36 -12.00
N LEU A 221 31.01 2.99 -10.94
CA LEU A 221 31.78 3.24 -9.71
C LEU A 221 32.04 1.95 -8.93
N THR A 222 31.06 1.05 -8.83
CA THR A 222 31.27 -0.26 -8.22
C THR A 222 32.23 -1.12 -9.05
N GLY A 223 32.16 -1.07 -10.38
CA GLY A 223 33.13 -1.75 -11.26
C GLY A 223 34.56 -1.25 -11.05
N MET A 224 34.75 0.07 -11.02
CA MET A 224 36.06 0.68 -10.74
C MET A 224 36.54 0.34 -9.32
N ALA A 225 35.70 0.52 -8.31
CA ALA A 225 36.07 0.23 -6.92
C ALA A 225 36.40 -1.25 -6.70
N MET A 226 35.66 -2.17 -7.32
CA MET A 226 35.98 -3.60 -7.29
C MET A 226 37.29 -3.88 -8.03
N SER A 227 37.56 -3.27 -9.19
CA SER A 227 38.83 -3.47 -9.91
C SER A 227 40.07 -3.04 -9.11
N ILE A 228 39.93 -2.06 -8.23
CA ILE A 228 41.02 -1.54 -7.39
C ILE A 228 41.17 -2.34 -6.10
N THR A 229 40.06 -2.72 -5.48
CA THR A 229 40.04 -3.28 -4.11
C THR A 229 40.01 -4.82 -4.05
N SER A 230 39.78 -5.49 -5.17
CA SER A 230 39.50 -6.91 -5.22
C SER A 230 40.55 -7.68 -6.04
N ASN A 231 40.93 -8.87 -5.56
CA ASN A 231 41.86 -9.74 -6.27
C ASN A 231 41.14 -10.36 -7.49
N ALA A 232 41.87 -10.63 -8.58
CA ALA A 232 41.34 -10.94 -9.92
C ALA A 232 40.21 -12.01 -10.00
N SER A 233 40.09 -12.88 -9.00
CA SER A 233 39.05 -13.91 -8.87
C SER A 233 37.63 -13.38 -8.60
N SER A 234 37.46 -12.12 -8.19
CA SER A 234 36.14 -11.53 -7.88
C SER A 234 35.53 -10.74 -9.05
N MET A 235 36.32 -10.45 -10.08
CA MET A 235 35.86 -9.82 -11.33
C MET A 235 35.02 -10.78 -12.19
N GLY A 236 35.18 -12.09 -12.01
CA GLY A 236 34.38 -13.13 -12.68
C GLY A 236 32.92 -13.21 -12.21
N GLY A 237 32.60 -12.71 -11.01
CA GLY A 237 31.24 -12.76 -10.45
C GLY A 237 30.29 -11.69 -11.00
N LEU A 238 30.83 -10.56 -11.46
CA LEU A 238 30.05 -9.43 -11.98
C LEU A 238 29.72 -9.58 -13.48
N GLY A 239 30.58 -10.27 -14.25
CA GLY A 239 30.32 -10.61 -15.66
C GLY A 239 29.14 -11.57 -15.88
N GLY A 240 28.65 -12.22 -14.81
CA GLY A 240 27.49 -13.12 -14.86
C GLY A 240 26.12 -12.42 -14.89
N TYR A 241 26.06 -11.12 -14.54
CA TYR A 241 24.81 -10.36 -14.54
C TYR A 241 24.26 -10.06 -15.94
N GLY A 242 25.11 -10.12 -16.98
CA GLY A 242 24.76 -9.69 -18.33
C GLY A 242 24.31 -10.80 -19.29
N TYR A 243 24.62 -12.08 -19.03
CA TYR A 243 24.38 -13.17 -19.98
C TYR A 243 24.07 -14.49 -19.25
N GLY A 244 22.81 -14.66 -18.84
CA GLY A 244 22.22 -15.99 -18.56
C GLY A 244 22.62 -16.70 -17.25
N GLY A 245 23.39 -16.08 -16.35
CA GLY A 245 23.69 -16.63 -15.03
C GLY A 245 22.54 -16.38 -14.06
N GLY A 246 21.84 -17.44 -13.64
CA GLY A 246 20.74 -17.32 -12.67
C GLY A 246 21.16 -16.61 -11.37
N ILE A 247 20.24 -15.83 -10.80
CA ILE A 247 20.41 -14.98 -9.61
C ILE A 247 21.09 -15.71 -8.42
N GLY A 248 20.97 -17.04 -8.33
CA GLY A 248 21.56 -17.85 -7.26
C GLY A 248 23.09 -18.06 -7.33
N SER A 249 23.72 -18.06 -8.51
CA SER A 249 25.16 -18.37 -8.63
C SER A 249 26.06 -17.14 -8.43
N SER A 250 25.59 -15.93 -8.76
CA SER A 250 26.32 -14.68 -8.48
C SER A 250 26.34 -14.29 -7.01
N MET A 251 25.36 -14.71 -6.21
CA MET A 251 25.29 -14.39 -4.77
C MET A 251 26.35 -15.11 -3.94
N MET A 252 26.73 -16.33 -4.32
CA MET A 252 27.69 -17.14 -3.56
C MET A 252 29.15 -16.73 -3.82
N GLY A 253 29.47 -16.23 -5.02
CA GLY A 253 30.76 -15.60 -5.32
C GLY A 253 30.93 -14.23 -4.66
N MET A 254 29.83 -13.53 -4.39
CA MET A 254 29.81 -12.22 -3.69
C MET A 254 30.12 -12.31 -2.19
N MET A 255 29.85 -13.44 -1.52
CA MET A 255 30.08 -13.59 -0.08
C MET A 255 31.53 -13.97 0.30
N MET A 256 32.36 -14.31 -0.68
CA MET A 256 33.76 -14.73 -0.48
C MET A 256 34.77 -13.63 -0.88
N GLY A 257 34.32 -12.38 -0.94
CA GLY A 257 35.14 -11.23 -1.33
C GLY A 257 35.95 -10.63 -0.17
N SER A 258 37.01 -9.87 -0.49
CA SER A 258 37.81 -9.11 0.47
C SER A 258 36.94 -8.15 1.29
N GLY A 259 37.35 -7.78 2.51
CA GLY A 259 36.58 -6.87 3.37
C GLY A 259 36.18 -5.54 2.71
N ALA A 260 36.97 -5.08 1.74
CA ALA A 260 36.65 -3.91 0.90
C ALA A 260 35.45 -4.14 -0.04
N SER A 261 35.35 -5.32 -0.68
CA SER A 261 34.21 -5.67 -1.53
C SER A 261 32.90 -5.78 -0.74
N THR A 262 32.94 -6.33 0.47
CA THR A 262 31.80 -6.36 1.39
C THR A 262 31.37 -4.95 1.81
N GLY A 263 32.33 -4.05 2.04
CA GLY A 263 32.07 -2.63 2.31
C GLY A 263 31.38 -1.91 1.15
N LEU A 264 31.83 -2.13 -0.08
CA LEU A 264 31.22 -1.55 -1.28
C LEU A 264 29.77 -2.03 -1.49
N ILE A 265 29.52 -3.33 -1.35
CA ILE A 265 28.18 -3.92 -1.53
C ILE A 265 27.22 -3.44 -0.42
N SER A 266 27.68 -3.41 0.83
CA SER A 266 26.85 -2.91 1.94
C SER A 266 26.54 -1.41 1.83
N GLY A 267 27.50 -0.60 1.38
CA GLY A 267 27.27 0.82 1.07
C GLY A 267 26.22 1.01 -0.03
N LEU A 268 26.26 0.16 -1.07
CA LEU A 268 25.24 0.17 -2.12
C LEU A 268 23.85 -0.25 -1.59
N GLY A 269 23.80 -1.22 -0.69
CA GLY A 269 22.58 -1.62 0.01
C GLY A 269 21.94 -0.47 0.80
N VAL A 270 22.74 0.33 1.51
CA VAL A 270 22.27 1.54 2.22
C VAL A 270 21.72 2.57 1.24
N LEU A 271 22.39 2.81 0.11
CA LEU A 271 21.91 3.73 -0.92
C LEU A 271 20.55 3.29 -1.48
N PHE A 272 20.40 2.00 -1.83
CA PHE A 272 19.12 1.45 -2.27
C PHE A 272 18.05 1.48 -1.17
N ALA A 273 18.42 1.35 0.10
CA ALA A 273 17.48 1.51 1.21
C ALA A 273 16.95 2.95 1.31
N VAL A 274 17.80 3.97 1.14
CA VAL A 274 17.34 5.38 1.10
C VAL A 274 16.40 5.61 -0.07
N ILE A 275 16.76 5.15 -1.27
CA ILE A 275 15.96 5.35 -2.48
C ILE A 275 14.63 4.59 -2.39
N GLY A 276 14.68 3.33 -1.94
CA GLY A 276 13.49 2.52 -1.68
C GLY A 276 12.58 3.16 -0.64
N ALA A 277 13.14 3.74 0.43
CA ALA A 277 12.37 4.45 1.44
C ALA A 277 11.64 5.67 0.85
N LEU A 278 12.32 6.48 0.04
CA LEU A 278 11.74 7.66 -0.62
C LEU A 278 10.59 7.27 -1.57
N LEU A 279 10.80 6.25 -2.41
CA LEU A 279 9.80 5.75 -3.35
C LEU A 279 8.58 5.16 -2.63
N ALA A 280 8.83 4.32 -1.62
CA ALA A 280 7.77 3.74 -0.81
C ALA A 280 6.95 4.83 -0.10
N GLN A 281 7.58 5.91 0.36
CA GLN A 281 6.90 7.01 1.04
C GLN A 281 5.89 7.72 0.12
N VAL A 282 6.31 8.06 -1.10
CA VAL A 282 5.41 8.70 -2.10
C VAL A 282 4.28 7.75 -2.47
N ALA A 283 4.58 6.46 -2.69
CA ALA A 283 3.59 5.47 -3.03
C ALA A 283 2.56 5.28 -1.92
N VAL A 284 3.00 5.09 -0.67
CA VAL A 284 2.13 4.86 0.49
C VAL A 284 1.29 6.09 0.81
N MET A 285 1.86 7.29 0.75
CA MET A 285 1.10 8.54 0.93
C MET A 285 0.03 8.70 -0.16
N GLY A 286 0.39 8.44 -1.43
CA GLY A 286 -0.56 8.48 -2.55
C GLY A 286 -1.71 7.49 -2.37
N MET A 287 -1.42 6.23 -2.01
CA MET A 287 -2.44 5.20 -1.75
C MET A 287 -3.38 5.60 -0.59
N ASN A 288 -2.84 6.18 0.49
CA ASN A 288 -3.66 6.64 1.62
C ASN A 288 -4.64 7.74 1.20
N LEU A 289 -4.19 8.71 0.40
CA LEU A 289 -5.03 9.81 -0.08
C LEU A 289 -6.13 9.32 -1.04
N ILE A 290 -5.77 8.44 -1.97
CA ILE A 290 -6.73 7.80 -2.90
C ILE A 290 -7.79 7.03 -2.12
N TYR A 291 -7.37 6.26 -1.10
CA TYR A 291 -8.30 5.52 -0.25
C TYR A 291 -9.27 6.44 0.50
N LEU A 292 -8.79 7.50 1.14
CA LEU A 292 -9.65 8.44 1.87
C LEU A 292 -10.65 9.12 0.92
N GLN A 293 -10.20 9.58 -0.25
CA GLN A 293 -11.05 10.17 -1.27
C GLN A 293 -12.11 9.18 -1.79
N ALA A 294 -11.73 7.93 -2.02
CA ALA A 294 -12.67 6.89 -2.44
C ALA A 294 -13.71 6.59 -1.35
N ARG A 295 -13.28 6.59 -0.08
CA ARG A 295 -14.12 6.27 1.08
C ARG A 295 -15.15 7.35 1.42
N GLU A 296 -14.85 8.64 1.20
CA GLU A 296 -15.80 9.75 1.44
C GLU A 296 -17.16 9.55 0.75
N SER A 297 -17.18 8.74 -0.30
CA SER A 297 -18.35 8.51 -1.13
C SER A 297 -19.14 7.24 -0.83
N VAL A 298 -18.72 6.45 0.15
CA VAL A 298 -19.29 5.14 0.47
C VAL A 298 -19.77 5.10 1.91
N ASP A 299 -21.03 4.74 2.12
CA ASP A 299 -21.56 4.46 3.46
C ASP A 299 -20.97 3.13 3.97
N PRO A 300 -20.23 3.14 5.10
CA PRO A 300 -19.61 1.94 5.65
C PRO A 300 -20.63 0.90 6.12
N THR A 301 -21.83 1.31 6.54
CA THR A 301 -22.87 0.39 7.03
C THR A 301 -23.49 -0.40 5.88
N GLU A 302 -23.84 0.30 4.79
CA GLU A 302 -24.33 -0.32 3.56
C GLU A 302 -23.30 -1.29 2.95
N ALA A 303 -22.00 -0.95 3.05
CA ALA A 303 -20.93 -1.80 2.57
C ALA A 303 -20.81 -3.12 3.35
N GLU A 304 -20.94 -3.08 4.68
CA GLU A 304 -20.90 -4.25 5.54
C GLU A 304 -22.13 -5.15 5.35
N ASP A 305 -23.33 -4.57 5.28
CA ASP A 305 -24.57 -5.30 5.03
C ASP A 305 -24.54 -6.01 3.66
N ALA A 306 -24.00 -5.34 2.64
CA ALA A 306 -23.82 -5.95 1.32
C ALA A 306 -22.81 -7.11 1.33
N LEU A 307 -21.77 -7.03 2.17
CA LEU A 307 -20.82 -8.13 2.33
C LEU A 307 -21.45 -9.31 3.07
N ASP A 308 -22.24 -9.06 4.12
CA ASP A 308 -22.96 -10.11 4.84
C ASP A 308 -23.99 -10.81 3.95
N GLY A 309 -24.69 -10.07 3.09
CA GLY A 309 -25.54 -10.63 2.04
C GLY A 309 -24.77 -11.54 1.09
N LEU A 310 -23.61 -11.10 0.58
CA LEU A 310 -22.76 -11.91 -0.31
C LEU A 310 -22.25 -13.19 0.37
N ILE A 311 -21.82 -13.11 1.64
CA ILE A 311 -21.39 -14.28 2.41
C ILE A 311 -22.56 -15.24 2.62
N GLY A 312 -23.75 -14.72 2.91
CA GLY A 312 -24.99 -15.49 3.02
C GLY A 312 -25.34 -16.22 1.72
N ASP A 313 -25.28 -15.52 0.58
CA ASP A 313 -25.55 -16.10 -0.74
C ASP A 313 -24.54 -17.17 -1.13
N VAL A 314 -23.24 -16.94 -0.88
CA VAL A 314 -22.19 -17.92 -1.14
C VAL A 314 -22.39 -19.16 -0.26
N ARG A 315 -22.72 -18.98 1.02
CA ARG A 315 -23.02 -20.10 1.92
C ARG A 315 -24.22 -20.90 1.45
N LYS A 316 -25.31 -20.21 1.06
CA LYS A 316 -26.52 -20.84 0.52
C LYS A 316 -26.20 -21.62 -0.75
N LYS A 317 -25.47 -21.03 -1.70
CA LYS A 317 -25.03 -21.73 -2.93
C LYS A 317 -24.10 -22.90 -2.66
N ALA A 318 -23.22 -22.81 -1.65
CA ALA A 318 -22.36 -23.92 -1.25
C ALA A 318 -23.17 -25.07 -0.63
N GLU A 319 -24.19 -24.76 0.17
CA GLU A 319 -25.13 -25.76 0.73
C GLU A 319 -25.98 -26.40 -0.38
N GLU A 320 -26.49 -25.62 -1.34
CA GLU A 320 -27.20 -26.12 -2.52
C GLU A 320 -26.31 -27.01 -3.41
N ALA A 321 -25.07 -26.58 -3.68
CA ALA A 321 -24.11 -27.37 -4.46
C ALA A 321 -23.74 -28.67 -3.73
N LYS A 322 -23.54 -28.62 -2.41
CA LYS A 322 -23.30 -29.81 -1.59
C LYS A 322 -24.49 -30.78 -1.68
N ALA A 323 -25.72 -30.28 -1.50
CA ALA A 323 -26.92 -31.10 -1.63
C ALA A 323 -27.03 -31.72 -3.03
N HIS A 324 -26.76 -30.95 -4.09
CA HIS A 324 -26.78 -31.45 -5.46
C HIS A 324 -25.72 -32.53 -5.73
N THR A 325 -24.50 -32.36 -5.20
CA THR A 325 -23.44 -33.39 -5.31
C THR A 325 -23.74 -34.65 -4.50
N MET A 326 -24.31 -34.53 -3.30
CA MET A 326 -24.73 -35.67 -2.49
C MET A 326 -25.87 -36.44 -3.17
N ALA A 327 -26.88 -35.73 -3.70
CA ALA A 327 -27.96 -36.36 -4.45
C ALA A 327 -27.47 -37.03 -5.75
N ALA A 328 -26.49 -36.44 -6.44
CA ALA A 328 -25.86 -37.05 -7.60
C ALA A 328 -25.05 -38.31 -7.22
N ALA A 329 -24.30 -38.27 -6.12
CA ALA A 329 -23.56 -39.42 -5.60
C ALA A 329 -24.50 -40.57 -5.21
N GLU A 330 -25.60 -40.27 -4.49
CA GLU A 330 -26.62 -41.26 -4.14
C GLU A 330 -27.28 -41.89 -5.38
N ARG A 331 -27.58 -41.09 -6.41
CA ARG A 331 -28.11 -41.62 -7.68
C ARG A 331 -27.10 -42.55 -8.38
N THR A 332 -25.81 -42.23 -8.34
CA THR A 332 -24.77 -43.11 -8.91
C THR A 332 -24.57 -44.38 -8.10
N MET A 333 -24.63 -44.31 -6.77
CA MET A 333 -24.57 -45.48 -5.90
C MET A 333 -25.80 -46.38 -6.09
N ALA A 334 -27.00 -45.81 -6.11
CA ALA A 334 -28.24 -46.54 -6.38
C ALA A 334 -28.24 -47.16 -7.80
N ALA A 335 -27.70 -46.48 -8.81
CA ALA A 335 -27.55 -47.04 -10.14
C ALA A 335 -26.53 -48.19 -10.18
N ALA A 336 -25.40 -48.06 -9.48
CA ALA A 336 -24.40 -49.11 -9.37
C ALA A 336 -24.93 -50.34 -8.59
N GLU A 337 -25.75 -50.12 -7.56
CA GLU A 337 -26.37 -51.17 -6.77
C GLU A 337 -27.47 -51.89 -7.54
N ARG A 338 -28.30 -51.15 -8.30
CA ARG A 338 -29.24 -51.76 -9.27
C ARG A 338 -28.53 -52.55 -10.36
N ALA A 339 -27.37 -52.09 -10.84
CA ALA A 339 -26.57 -52.83 -11.81
C ALA A 339 -25.98 -54.13 -11.21
N LYS A 340 -25.55 -54.11 -9.95
CA LYS A 340 -25.11 -55.31 -9.21
C LYS A 340 -26.26 -56.29 -8.99
N GLN A 341 -27.43 -55.81 -8.59
CA GLN A 341 -28.64 -56.64 -8.41
C GLN A 341 -29.05 -57.27 -9.74
N ALA A 342 -29.16 -56.49 -10.82
CA ALA A 342 -29.48 -57.01 -12.15
C ALA A 342 -28.45 -58.03 -12.67
N ALA A 343 -27.16 -57.89 -12.32
CA ALA A 343 -26.14 -58.88 -12.64
C ALA A 343 -26.29 -60.18 -11.82
N SER A 344 -26.64 -60.06 -10.54
CA SER A 344 -26.94 -61.20 -9.66
C SER A 344 -28.19 -61.95 -10.11
N ASP A 345 -29.25 -61.23 -10.49
CA ASP A 345 -30.50 -61.83 -10.99
C ASP A 345 -30.27 -62.60 -12.30
N ARG A 346 -29.45 -62.06 -13.21
CA ARG A 346 -29.04 -62.75 -14.44
C ARG A 346 -28.24 -64.03 -14.17
N LEU A 347 -27.42 -64.05 -13.13
CA LEU A 347 -26.69 -65.25 -12.69
C LEU A 347 -27.65 -66.30 -12.10
N GLN A 348 -28.63 -65.87 -11.31
CA GLN A 348 -29.66 -66.75 -10.77
C GLN A 348 -30.56 -67.32 -11.88
N GLU A 349 -30.99 -66.52 -12.85
CA GLU A 349 -31.80 -66.98 -13.99
C GLU A 349 -31.02 -67.98 -14.87
N ALA A 350 -29.72 -67.75 -15.08
CA ALA A 350 -28.85 -68.70 -15.78
C ALA A 350 -28.67 -70.01 -15.01
N SER A 351 -28.64 -69.97 -13.67
CA SER A 351 -28.59 -71.17 -12.83
C SER A 351 -29.92 -71.94 -12.82
N ALA A 352 -31.06 -71.23 -12.83
CA ALA A 352 -32.39 -71.83 -12.91
C ALA A 352 -32.68 -72.47 -14.29
N LYS A 353 -32.22 -71.86 -15.39
CA LYS A 353 -32.29 -72.47 -16.74
C LYS A 353 -31.44 -73.75 -16.84
N ASN A 354 -30.31 -73.83 -16.15
CA ASN A 354 -29.52 -75.07 -16.05
C ASN A 354 -30.22 -76.14 -15.18
N ALA A 355 -30.95 -75.74 -14.13
CA ALA A 355 -31.74 -76.69 -13.32
C ALA A 355 -32.96 -77.24 -14.09
N ALA A 356 -33.65 -76.40 -14.87
CA ALA A 356 -34.78 -76.81 -15.70
C ALA A 356 -34.36 -77.75 -16.85
N ALA A 357 -33.15 -77.57 -17.41
CA ALA A 357 -32.58 -78.50 -18.39
C ALA A 357 -32.30 -79.90 -17.80
N ASN A 358 -32.16 -80.02 -16.47
CA ASN A 358 -32.01 -81.30 -15.77
C ASN A 358 -33.34 -81.90 -15.28
N THR A 359 -34.48 -81.18 -15.36
CA THR A 359 -35.78 -81.69 -14.88
C THR A 359 -36.64 -82.30 -16.01
N THR A 360 -36.23 -82.17 -17.28
CA THR A 360 -36.85 -82.90 -18.41
C THR A 360 -36.37 -84.35 -18.57
N ALA A 361 -35.69 -84.92 -17.56
CA ALA A 361 -35.25 -86.32 -17.56
C ALA A 361 -36.06 -87.25 -16.65
N ASP A 362 -36.92 -86.73 -15.77
CA ASP A 362 -37.71 -87.57 -14.86
C ASP A 362 -39.07 -86.94 -14.61
N THR A 363 -40.12 -87.48 -15.24
CA THR A 363 -41.41 -87.85 -14.62
C THR A 363 -42.32 -88.43 -15.72
N ALA A 364 -42.38 -89.76 -15.78
CA ALA A 364 -43.53 -90.49 -16.28
C ALA A 364 -44.10 -91.32 -15.12
N ALA A 365 -45.43 -91.46 -15.09
CA ALA A 365 -46.27 -92.15 -14.11
C ALA A 365 -46.55 -91.34 -12.82
N ASP A 366 -47.76 -91.24 -12.26
CA ASP A 366 -48.97 -92.03 -12.49
C ASP A 366 -50.25 -91.32 -12.02
N THR A 367 -51.38 -91.84 -12.49
CA THR A 367 -52.79 -91.38 -12.41
C THR A 367 -53.44 -91.92 -11.11
N ALA A 368 -54.46 -91.35 -10.43
CA ALA A 368 -55.90 -91.43 -10.73
C ALA A 368 -56.72 -91.18 -9.42
N VAL A 369 -57.77 -90.33 -9.44
CA VAL A 369 -59.23 -90.62 -9.35
C VAL A 369 -59.81 -90.95 -7.95
N ASN A 370 -60.78 -90.13 -7.47
CA ASN A 370 -62.16 -90.58 -7.20
C ASN A 370 -63.15 -89.45 -6.89
N ALA A 371 -64.39 -89.64 -7.35
CA ALA A 371 -65.58 -88.82 -7.14
C ALA A 371 -66.72 -89.73 -6.66
N GLU A 372 -67.69 -89.22 -5.88
CA GLU A 372 -69.14 -89.50 -6.07
C GLU A 372 -70.06 -88.63 -5.15
N PRO A 373 -71.36 -88.47 -5.51
CA PRO A 373 -72.28 -87.41 -5.03
C PRO A 373 -73.49 -87.92 -4.21
N ALA A 374 -74.33 -87.02 -3.69
CA ALA A 374 -75.76 -87.29 -3.44
C ALA A 374 -76.62 -86.01 -3.23
N THR A 375 -77.84 -86.05 -3.75
CA THR A 375 -78.90 -85.01 -3.77
C THR A 375 -80.09 -85.41 -2.83
N PRO A 376 -81.23 -84.68 -2.71
CA PRO A 376 -81.65 -83.99 -1.49
C PRO A 376 -82.95 -84.53 -0.82
N ALA A 377 -83.28 -84.06 0.39
CA ALA A 377 -84.62 -84.22 0.98
C ALA A 377 -85.05 -82.95 1.75
N ALA A 378 -86.21 -82.42 1.38
CA ALA A 378 -86.84 -81.23 1.93
C ALA A 378 -87.53 -81.51 3.27
N SER A 379 -87.44 -80.57 4.21
CA SER A 379 -88.21 -80.53 5.46
C SER A 379 -88.66 -79.09 5.74
N LEU A 380 -89.96 -78.91 5.99
CA LEU A 380 -90.70 -77.66 6.12
C LEU A 380 -90.54 -76.95 7.49
N ALA A 381 -89.38 -77.07 8.14
CA ALA A 381 -89.05 -76.30 9.35
C ALA A 381 -88.47 -74.86 9.14
N PRO A 382 -87.93 -74.43 7.97
CA PRO A 382 -87.10 -73.23 7.94
C PRO A 382 -87.89 -71.93 7.80
N ILE A 383 -89.21 -71.97 7.56
CA ILE A 383 -89.96 -70.75 7.20
C ILE A 383 -90.24 -69.85 8.42
N ILE A 384 -90.51 -70.42 9.61
CA ILE A 384 -90.74 -69.62 10.83
C ILE A 384 -89.40 -69.13 11.44
N ALA A 385 -88.34 -69.94 11.35
CA ALA A 385 -86.98 -69.55 11.75
C ALA A 385 -86.36 -68.51 10.82
N ALA A 386 -86.66 -68.55 9.51
CA ALA A 386 -86.22 -67.54 8.56
C ALA A 386 -86.92 -66.19 8.79
N THR A 387 -88.20 -66.17 9.20
CA THR A 387 -88.92 -64.91 9.49
C THR A 387 -88.45 -64.24 10.78
N THR A 388 -88.10 -64.99 11.83
CA THR A 388 -87.53 -64.42 13.07
C THR A 388 -86.06 -64.02 12.88
N ALA A 389 -85.29 -64.78 12.10
CA ALA A 389 -83.92 -64.41 11.72
C ALA A 389 -83.88 -63.17 10.80
N ALA A 390 -84.84 -63.01 9.89
CA ALA A 390 -84.94 -61.82 9.02
C ALA A 390 -85.35 -60.56 9.81
N ALA A 391 -86.26 -60.68 10.80
CA ALA A 391 -86.61 -59.58 11.69
C ALA A 391 -85.43 -59.17 12.60
N ALA A 392 -84.68 -60.14 13.15
CA ALA A 392 -83.48 -59.89 13.94
C ALA A 392 -82.35 -59.29 13.09
N ALA A 393 -82.19 -59.72 11.84
CA ALA A 393 -81.22 -59.16 10.90
C ALA A 393 -81.58 -57.71 10.50
N ALA A 394 -82.87 -57.42 10.29
CA ALA A 394 -83.34 -56.06 10.02
C ALA A 394 -83.11 -55.12 11.20
N GLU A 395 -83.33 -55.58 12.44
CA GLU A 395 -83.04 -54.80 13.64
C GLU A 395 -81.53 -54.59 13.86
N ALA A 396 -80.71 -55.60 13.57
CA ALA A 396 -79.25 -55.48 13.61
C ALA A 396 -78.71 -54.50 12.56
N HIS A 397 -79.26 -54.52 11.33
CA HIS A 397 -78.91 -53.55 10.29
C HIS A 397 -79.37 -52.13 10.65
N ALA A 398 -80.54 -51.97 11.27
CA ALA A 398 -81.00 -50.66 11.74
C ALA A 398 -80.09 -50.09 12.85
N ARG A 399 -79.59 -50.95 13.76
CA ARG A 399 -78.61 -50.54 14.79
C ARG A 399 -77.26 -50.18 14.17
N GLN A 400 -76.78 -50.96 13.21
CA GLN A 400 -75.53 -50.65 12.49
C GLN A 400 -75.63 -49.33 11.70
N ALA A 401 -76.76 -49.08 11.04
CA ALA A 401 -76.98 -47.82 10.34
C ALA A 401 -77.02 -46.62 11.30
N ALA A 402 -77.67 -46.76 12.47
CA ALA A 402 -77.68 -45.73 13.50
C ALA A 402 -76.29 -45.50 14.13
N GLU A 403 -75.49 -46.55 14.30
CA GLU A 403 -74.10 -46.45 14.77
C GLU A 403 -73.19 -45.78 13.72
N GLU A 404 -73.37 -46.08 12.43
CA GLU A 404 -72.62 -45.43 11.35
C GLU A 404 -72.98 -43.93 11.25
N GLU A 405 -74.27 -43.59 11.37
CA GLU A 405 -74.71 -42.19 11.39
C GLU A 405 -74.18 -41.43 12.61
N ALA A 406 -74.21 -42.05 13.80
CA ALA A 406 -73.61 -41.49 15.00
C ALA A 406 -72.07 -41.34 14.88
N ALA A 407 -71.39 -42.26 14.19
CA ALA A 407 -69.96 -42.17 13.92
C ALA A 407 -69.65 -41.01 12.96
N ARG A 408 -70.43 -40.85 11.88
CA ARG A 408 -70.29 -39.71 10.95
C ARG A 408 -70.47 -38.37 11.65
N LEU A 409 -71.49 -38.23 12.49
CA LEU A 409 -71.73 -37.00 13.25
C LEU A 409 -70.58 -36.68 14.22
N ARG A 410 -69.96 -37.69 14.83
CA ARG A 410 -68.75 -37.49 15.67
C ARG A 410 -67.55 -37.03 14.83
N THR A 411 -67.33 -37.63 13.68
CA THR A 411 -66.25 -37.23 12.76
C THR A 411 -66.47 -35.81 12.24
N GLU A 412 -67.69 -35.44 11.86
CA GLU A 412 -68.02 -34.08 11.43
C GLU A 412 -67.82 -33.05 12.55
N ALA A 413 -68.24 -33.38 13.77
CA ALA A 413 -68.02 -32.52 14.94
C ALA A 413 -66.52 -32.36 15.27
N GLU A 414 -65.73 -33.43 15.13
CA GLU A 414 -64.28 -33.38 15.35
C GLU A 414 -63.57 -32.54 14.27
N VAL A 415 -63.94 -32.72 13.00
CA VAL A 415 -63.42 -31.90 11.89
C VAL A 415 -63.78 -30.42 12.08
N ALA A 416 -65.00 -30.12 12.53
CA ALA A 416 -65.41 -28.75 12.84
C ALA A 416 -64.60 -28.13 13.98
N ARG A 417 -64.32 -28.91 15.04
CA ARG A 417 -63.46 -28.46 16.16
C ARG A 417 -62.04 -28.17 15.68
N VAL A 418 -61.43 -29.09 14.94
CA VAL A 418 -60.06 -28.92 14.41
C VAL A 418 -59.97 -27.71 13.50
N ARG A 419 -60.99 -27.46 12.67
CA ARG A 419 -61.05 -26.27 11.82
C ARG A 419 -61.13 -24.98 12.65
N ALA A 420 -61.95 -24.95 13.70
CA ALA A 420 -62.06 -23.80 14.60
C ALA A 420 -60.74 -23.52 15.35
N GLU A 421 -60.07 -24.57 15.82
CA GLU A 421 -58.74 -24.46 16.46
C GLU A 421 -57.68 -23.94 15.49
N ALA A 422 -57.69 -24.43 14.23
CA ALA A 422 -56.78 -23.95 13.19
C ALA A 422 -57.02 -22.47 12.82
N GLU A 423 -58.28 -22.04 12.73
CA GLU A 423 -58.63 -20.63 12.48
C GLU A 423 -58.22 -19.74 13.66
N ALA A 424 -58.43 -20.17 14.90
CA ALA A 424 -57.98 -19.45 16.10
C ALA A 424 -56.44 -19.35 16.18
N ALA A 425 -55.72 -20.41 15.83
CA ALA A 425 -54.26 -20.39 15.75
C ALA A 425 -53.75 -19.43 14.66
N ARG A 426 -54.43 -19.38 13.50
CA ARG A 426 -54.08 -18.46 12.42
C ARG A 426 -54.25 -17.00 12.84
N LEU A 427 -55.36 -16.66 13.51
CA LEU A 427 -55.61 -15.31 13.99
C LEU A 427 -54.60 -14.87 15.06
N THR A 428 -54.21 -15.78 15.96
CA THR A 428 -53.15 -15.51 16.95
C THR A 428 -51.80 -15.24 16.25
N ALA A 429 -51.43 -16.06 15.26
CA ALA A 429 -50.20 -15.87 14.50
C ALA A 429 -50.20 -14.55 13.68
N GLU A 430 -51.34 -14.18 13.08
CA GLU A 430 -51.50 -12.90 12.39
C GLU A 430 -51.37 -11.71 13.35
N ALA A 431 -51.94 -11.80 14.56
CA ALA A 431 -51.82 -10.76 15.59
C ALA A 431 -50.38 -10.61 16.11
N GLU A 432 -49.67 -11.72 16.34
CA GLU A 432 -48.25 -11.71 16.73
C GLU A 432 -47.36 -11.11 15.63
N ALA A 433 -47.61 -11.46 14.37
CA ALA A 433 -46.89 -10.88 13.24
C ALA A 433 -47.10 -9.36 13.12
N GLN A 434 -48.34 -8.89 13.31
CA GLN A 434 -48.63 -7.45 13.32
C GLN A 434 -47.96 -6.74 14.50
N ALA A 435 -47.92 -7.34 15.68
CA ALA A 435 -47.25 -6.78 16.85
C ALA A 435 -45.73 -6.68 16.63
N GLN A 436 -45.11 -7.71 16.02
CA GLN A 436 -43.70 -7.70 15.67
C GLN A 436 -43.38 -6.64 14.61
N GLN A 437 -44.24 -6.49 13.59
CA GLN A 437 -44.08 -5.43 12.59
C GLN A 437 -44.15 -4.04 13.22
N ALA A 438 -45.12 -3.79 14.10
CA ALA A 438 -45.25 -2.51 14.80
C ALA A 438 -44.04 -2.22 15.71
N GLN A 439 -43.46 -3.24 16.35
CA GLN A 439 -42.22 -3.08 17.13
C GLN A 439 -41.01 -2.79 16.23
N ALA A 440 -40.90 -3.46 15.09
CA ALA A 440 -39.83 -3.21 14.13
C ALA A 440 -39.90 -1.79 13.55
N GLU A 441 -41.09 -1.29 13.24
CA GLU A 441 -41.30 0.08 12.76
C GLU A 441 -40.92 1.13 13.82
N ARG A 442 -41.26 0.91 15.09
CA ARG A 442 -40.83 1.80 16.20
C ARG A 442 -39.31 1.78 16.38
N ALA A 443 -38.69 0.61 16.37
CA ALA A 443 -37.24 0.49 16.46
C ALA A 443 -36.53 1.15 15.25
N ALA A 444 -37.13 1.10 14.06
CA ALA A 444 -36.62 1.81 12.89
C ALA A 444 -36.72 3.33 13.05
N GLN A 445 -37.84 3.85 13.57
CA GLN A 445 -38.01 5.28 13.85
C GLN A 445 -36.98 5.79 14.88
N GLU A 446 -36.78 5.06 15.98
CA GLU A 446 -35.77 5.42 17.00
C GLU A 446 -34.34 5.46 16.43
N ARG A 447 -34.01 4.55 15.51
CA ARG A 447 -32.71 4.55 14.82
C ARG A 447 -32.55 5.77 13.91
N VAL A 448 -33.59 6.15 13.18
CA VAL A 448 -33.58 7.34 12.32
C VAL A 448 -33.42 8.61 13.15
N GLU A 449 -34.10 8.72 14.30
CA GLU A 449 -33.95 9.84 15.22
C GLU A 449 -32.55 9.91 15.84
N ALA A 450 -31.99 8.76 16.25
CA ALA A 450 -30.62 8.68 16.77
C ALA A 450 -29.59 9.10 15.71
N GLN A 451 -29.75 8.65 14.46
CA GLN A 451 -28.90 9.04 13.34
C GLN A 451 -29.01 10.53 13.03
N ALA A 452 -30.22 11.10 13.08
CA ALA A 452 -30.42 12.54 12.89
C ALA A 452 -29.75 13.38 14.00
N ALA A 453 -29.83 12.91 15.26
CA ALA A 453 -29.16 13.56 16.38
C ALA A 453 -27.63 13.48 16.28
N GLU A 454 -27.09 12.36 15.82
CA GLU A 454 -25.66 12.20 15.58
C GLU A 454 -25.19 13.09 14.42
N ALA A 455 -25.92 13.13 13.31
CA ALA A 455 -25.63 14.02 12.18
C ALA A 455 -25.66 15.50 12.60
N ALA A 456 -26.57 15.91 13.49
CA ALA A 456 -26.60 17.26 14.03
C ALA A 456 -25.36 17.57 14.89
N ARG A 457 -24.90 16.62 15.71
CA ARG A 457 -23.66 16.76 16.50
C ARG A 457 -22.44 16.86 15.61
N GLN A 458 -22.36 16.05 14.55
CA GLN A 458 -21.26 16.10 13.58
C GLN A 458 -21.23 17.44 12.83
N ARG A 459 -22.38 18.01 12.45
CA ARG A 459 -22.45 19.35 11.85
C ARG A 459 -21.96 20.44 12.82
N ALA A 460 -22.40 20.40 14.08
CA ALA A 460 -21.94 21.35 15.09
C ALA A 460 -20.43 21.24 15.36
N GLN A 461 -19.87 20.02 15.36
CA GLN A 461 -18.44 19.80 15.47
C GLN A 461 -17.68 20.35 14.25
N ALA A 462 -18.17 20.10 13.04
CA ALA A 462 -17.57 20.62 11.81
C ALA A 462 -17.60 22.16 11.74
N GLU A 463 -18.69 22.79 12.19
CA GLU A 463 -18.79 24.25 12.29
C GLU A 463 -17.79 24.80 13.31
N ALA A 464 -17.67 24.19 14.50
CA ALA A 464 -16.70 24.60 15.51
C ALA A 464 -15.24 24.41 15.05
N GLU A 465 -14.95 23.33 14.31
CA GLU A 465 -13.64 23.10 13.71
C GLU A 465 -13.33 24.14 12.63
N ALA A 466 -14.31 24.47 11.77
CA ALA A 466 -14.15 25.51 10.75
C ALA A 466 -13.89 26.90 11.37
N GLU A 467 -14.57 27.24 12.47
CA GLU A 467 -14.31 28.47 13.22
C GLU A 467 -12.91 28.47 13.84
N ALA A 468 -12.46 27.35 14.44
CA ALA A 468 -11.12 27.23 14.99
C ALA A 468 -10.02 27.32 13.92
N GLU A 469 -10.26 26.75 12.73
CA GLU A 469 -9.35 26.86 11.59
C GLU A 469 -9.29 28.30 11.05
N ALA A 470 -10.42 29.01 10.98
CA ALA A 470 -10.46 30.41 10.59
C ALA A 470 -9.67 31.29 11.58
N GLU A 471 -9.83 31.07 12.88
CA GLU A 471 -9.07 31.79 13.92
C GLU A 471 -7.58 31.46 13.85
N ALA A 472 -7.21 30.19 13.61
CA ALA A 472 -5.82 29.78 13.43
C ALA A 472 -5.19 30.42 12.17
N ALA A 473 -5.94 30.52 11.08
CA ALA A 473 -5.51 31.17 9.85
C ALA A 473 -5.28 32.67 10.05
N GLU A 474 -6.17 33.35 10.79
CA GLU A 474 -6.01 34.76 11.13
C GLU A 474 -4.76 35.00 12.00
N ARG A 475 -4.55 34.15 13.03
CA ARG A 475 -3.34 34.20 13.87
C ARG A 475 -2.06 33.96 13.05
N ALA A 476 -2.09 33.03 12.10
CA ALA A 476 -0.96 32.75 11.22
C ALA A 476 -0.67 33.93 10.28
N ALA A 477 -1.71 34.57 9.71
CA ALA A 477 -1.56 35.75 8.88
C ALA A 477 -0.98 36.94 9.68
N ALA A 478 -1.43 37.14 10.92
CA ALA A 478 -0.88 38.16 11.82
C ALA A 478 0.60 37.90 12.16
N ALA A 479 0.97 36.64 12.41
CA ALA A 479 2.36 36.25 12.66
C ALA A 479 3.26 36.49 11.43
N GLN A 480 2.79 36.15 10.23
CA GLN A 480 3.50 36.42 8.98
C GLN A 480 3.68 37.92 8.73
N ALA A 481 2.64 38.73 8.99
CA ALA A 481 2.74 40.18 8.89
C ALA A 481 3.77 40.77 9.88
N ALA A 482 3.83 40.24 11.11
CA ALA A 482 4.82 40.65 12.10
C ALA A 482 6.26 40.29 11.66
N GLN A 483 6.47 39.07 11.13
CA GLN A 483 7.77 38.65 10.60
C GLN A 483 8.21 39.52 9.41
N ALA A 484 7.29 39.81 8.47
CA ALA A 484 7.59 40.69 7.33
C ALA A 484 7.95 42.12 7.79
N ALA A 485 7.31 42.62 8.84
CA ALA A 485 7.63 43.92 9.42
C ALA A 485 9.01 43.94 10.11
N GLU A 486 9.40 42.85 10.77
CA GLU A 486 10.73 42.70 11.36
C GLU A 486 11.82 42.65 10.29
N GLU A 487 11.63 41.84 9.24
CA GLU A 487 12.56 41.76 8.12
C GLU A 487 12.72 43.11 7.40
N ALA A 488 11.61 43.85 7.24
CA ALA A 488 11.66 45.20 6.68
C ALA A 488 12.46 46.18 7.57
N ARG A 489 12.34 46.07 8.89
CA ARG A 489 13.14 46.87 9.85
C ARG A 489 14.62 46.50 9.78
N GLU A 490 14.96 45.22 9.68
CA GLU A 490 16.35 44.78 9.53
C GLU A 490 16.95 45.29 8.23
N LYS A 491 16.23 45.19 7.10
CA LYS A 491 16.67 45.74 5.81
C LYS A 491 16.88 47.25 5.87
N ALA A 492 15.98 47.99 6.52
CA ALA A 492 16.12 49.43 6.70
C ALA A 492 17.35 49.77 7.57
N ASN A 493 17.60 49.01 8.65
CA ASN A 493 18.76 49.20 9.51
C ASN A 493 20.07 48.84 8.79
N ALA A 494 20.08 47.77 7.98
CA ALA A 494 21.23 47.39 7.16
C ALA A 494 21.54 48.46 6.11
N ALA A 495 20.52 49.03 5.46
CA ALA A 495 20.69 50.13 4.52
C ALA A 495 21.28 51.39 5.18
N ARG A 496 20.82 51.73 6.40
CA ARG A 496 21.42 52.84 7.17
C ARG A 496 22.89 52.58 7.48
N ARG A 497 23.24 51.40 8.00
CA ARG A 497 24.65 51.02 8.27
C ARG A 497 25.51 51.06 7.01
N ALA A 498 24.99 50.62 5.87
CA ALA A 498 25.71 50.70 4.60
C ALA A 498 25.98 52.16 4.19
N SER A 499 24.99 53.05 4.36
CA SER A 499 25.17 54.48 4.08
C SER A 499 26.16 55.16 5.04
N GLU A 500 26.15 54.78 6.32
CA GLU A 500 27.11 55.28 7.31
C GLU A 500 28.54 54.85 6.96
N LEU A 501 28.74 53.57 6.62
CA LEU A 501 30.05 53.06 6.20
C LEU A 501 30.55 53.72 4.91
N GLN A 502 29.67 53.99 3.94
CA GLN A 502 30.03 54.74 2.74
C GLN A 502 30.48 56.17 3.08
N SER A 503 29.76 56.85 3.98
CA SER A 503 30.14 58.21 4.42
C SER A 503 31.48 58.23 5.16
N GLN A 504 31.78 57.19 5.94
CA GLN A 504 33.07 57.04 6.62
C GLN A 504 34.21 56.82 5.62
N HIS A 505 34.05 55.90 4.66
CA HIS A 505 35.04 55.68 3.61
C HIS A 505 35.30 56.94 2.78
N GLU A 506 34.26 57.71 2.46
CA GLU A 506 34.43 58.98 1.74
C GLU A 506 35.17 60.02 2.58
N ALA A 507 34.91 60.09 3.89
CA ALA A 507 35.62 60.98 4.81
C ALA A 507 37.10 60.59 4.93
N GLU A 508 37.41 59.30 5.11
CA GLU A 508 38.78 58.78 5.15
C GLU A 508 39.52 59.06 3.85
N LYS A 509 38.86 58.87 2.69
CA LYS A 509 39.45 59.18 1.39
C LYS A 509 39.78 60.67 1.28
N ARG A 510 38.89 61.56 1.71
CA ARG A 510 39.15 63.01 1.73
C ARG A 510 40.26 63.40 2.70
N GLU A 511 40.43 62.68 3.81
CA GLU A 511 41.56 62.87 4.72
C GLU A 511 42.88 62.42 4.10
N ALA A 512 42.91 61.26 3.45
CA ALA A 512 44.08 60.76 2.73
C ALA A 512 44.49 61.71 1.60
N GLU A 513 43.54 62.20 0.81
CA GLU A 513 43.80 63.20 -0.25
C GLU A 513 44.37 64.51 0.33
N ARG A 514 43.86 64.98 1.47
CA ARG A 514 44.40 66.17 2.17
C ARG A 514 45.82 65.94 2.69
N GLN A 515 46.10 64.77 3.25
CA GLN A 515 47.44 64.42 3.72
C GLN A 515 48.43 64.32 2.56
N GLU A 516 48.03 63.73 1.44
CA GLU A 516 48.87 63.65 0.24
C GLU A 516 49.14 65.04 -0.34
N ALA A 517 48.12 65.91 -0.42
CA ALA A 517 48.29 67.29 -0.86
C ALA A 517 49.26 68.07 0.04
N ALA A 518 49.12 67.94 1.37
CA ALA A 518 50.02 68.56 2.34
C ALA A 518 51.46 68.02 2.22
N ALA A 519 51.63 66.72 1.98
CA ALA A 519 52.94 66.11 1.76
C ALA A 519 53.60 66.61 0.46
N ARG A 520 52.83 66.75 -0.63
CA ARG A 520 53.29 67.33 -1.90
C ARG A 520 53.71 68.79 -1.74
N GLU A 521 52.95 69.58 -0.99
CA GLU A 521 53.30 70.97 -0.70
C GLU A 521 54.58 71.06 0.15
N ALA A 522 54.68 70.27 1.22
CA ALA A 522 55.89 70.20 2.04
C ALA A 522 57.13 69.78 1.23
N ALA A 523 56.97 68.83 0.30
CA ALA A 523 58.03 68.42 -0.62
C ALA A 523 58.43 69.58 -1.56
N ARG A 524 57.47 70.34 -2.09
CA ARG A 524 57.74 71.51 -2.94
C ARG A 524 58.50 72.59 -2.17
N VAL A 525 58.04 72.94 -0.97
CA VAL A 525 58.72 73.92 -0.09
C VAL A 525 60.15 73.46 0.23
N LYS A 526 60.35 72.17 0.52
CA LYS A 526 61.69 71.62 0.78
C LYS A 526 62.59 71.68 -0.46
N ALA A 527 62.05 71.40 -1.65
CA ALA A 527 62.79 71.51 -2.90
C ALA A 527 63.16 72.97 -3.23
N GLU A 528 62.24 73.91 -3.02
CA GLU A 528 62.48 75.36 -3.17
C GLU A 528 63.58 75.84 -2.20
N ALA A 529 63.52 75.43 -0.94
CA ALA A 529 64.54 75.76 0.06
C ALA A 529 65.92 75.16 -0.29
N GLN A 530 65.96 73.92 -0.80
CA GLN A 530 67.20 73.30 -1.27
C GLN A 530 67.78 74.03 -2.48
N ALA A 531 66.94 74.43 -3.44
CA ALA A 531 67.36 75.20 -4.60
C ALA A 531 67.92 76.56 -4.20
N GLN A 532 67.28 77.26 -3.25
CA GLN A 532 67.79 78.52 -2.69
C GLN A 532 69.13 78.32 -1.98
N ALA A 533 69.27 77.27 -1.16
CA ALA A 533 70.52 76.96 -0.47
C ALA A 533 71.66 76.64 -1.47
N GLN A 534 71.36 75.91 -2.55
CA GLN A 534 72.33 75.64 -3.62
C GLN A 534 72.72 76.92 -4.36
N ALA A 535 71.77 77.80 -4.69
CA ALA A 535 72.05 79.08 -5.33
C ALA A 535 72.92 79.98 -4.44
N GLN A 536 72.66 80.03 -3.12
CA GLN A 536 73.49 80.76 -2.17
C GLN A 536 74.90 80.17 -2.08
N ALA A 537 75.03 78.84 -2.04
CA ALA A 537 76.34 78.18 -2.02
C ALA A 537 77.14 78.44 -3.31
N GLN A 538 76.47 78.46 -4.47
CA GLN A 538 77.09 78.81 -5.75
C GLN A 538 77.55 80.28 -5.77
N ALA A 539 76.70 81.22 -5.33
CA ALA A 539 77.07 82.63 -5.25
C ALA A 539 78.27 82.85 -4.32
N GLN A 540 78.30 82.19 -3.16
CA GLN A 540 79.45 82.24 -2.24
C GLN A 540 80.72 81.61 -2.85
N ALA A 541 80.58 80.53 -3.62
CA ALA A 541 81.71 79.91 -4.31
C ALA A 541 82.26 80.80 -5.43
N GLU A 542 81.39 81.48 -6.20
CA GLU A 542 81.79 82.44 -7.23
C GLU A 542 82.47 83.67 -6.62
N GLU A 543 81.98 84.20 -5.51
CA GLU A 543 82.60 85.32 -4.80
C GLU A 543 83.98 84.93 -4.25
N LYS A 544 84.10 83.73 -3.66
CA LYS A 544 85.39 83.19 -3.19
C LYS A 544 86.37 82.94 -4.34
N ALA A 545 85.88 82.54 -5.52
CA ALA A 545 86.69 82.38 -6.73
C ALA A 545 87.16 83.73 -7.32
N ARG A 546 86.33 84.78 -7.24
CA ARG A 546 86.76 86.14 -7.62
C ARG A 546 87.83 86.68 -6.67
N GLN A 547 87.70 86.43 -5.37
CA GLN A 547 88.70 86.86 -4.39
C GLN A 547 90.05 86.13 -4.55
N SER A 548 90.05 84.86 -4.96
CA SER A 548 91.30 84.11 -5.18
C SER A 548 92.01 84.45 -6.50
N GLN A 549 91.29 84.91 -7.53
CA GLN A 549 91.90 85.36 -8.79
C GLN A 549 92.57 86.76 -8.70
N ALA A 550 92.33 87.53 -7.65
CA ALA A 550 92.92 88.87 -7.46
C ALA A 550 94.32 88.87 -6.82
N LEU A 551 94.83 87.70 -6.42
CA LEU A 551 96.14 87.57 -5.77
C LEU A 551 97.17 87.09 -6.79
N THR A 552 97.86 88.03 -7.43
CA THR A 552 99.07 87.74 -8.20
C THR A 552 100.26 87.59 -7.26
N HIS A 553 101.21 86.71 -7.57
CA HIS A 553 102.43 86.51 -6.78
C HIS A 553 103.65 87.04 -7.54
N CYS A 554 104.56 87.71 -6.85
CA CYS A 554 105.83 88.18 -7.41
C CYS A 554 106.66 87.01 -7.94
N SER A 555 107.15 87.08 -9.17
CA SER A 555 107.93 86.01 -9.79
C SER A 555 109.24 85.71 -9.05
N ALA A 556 109.87 86.74 -8.46
CA ALA A 556 111.17 86.68 -7.81
C ALA A 556 111.13 86.16 -6.37
N CYS A 557 110.25 86.69 -5.51
CA CYS A 557 110.18 86.31 -4.08
C CYS A 557 108.89 85.60 -3.67
N LYS A 558 107.93 85.42 -4.58
CA LYS A 558 106.60 84.82 -4.34
C LYS A 558 105.66 85.59 -3.40
N ALA A 559 106.08 86.75 -2.89
CA ALA A 559 105.21 87.63 -2.12
C ALA A 559 103.97 88.04 -2.92
N THR A 560 102.84 88.15 -2.25
CA THR A 560 101.57 88.54 -2.87
C THR A 560 101.62 90.02 -3.26
N ILE A 561 101.23 90.32 -4.49
CA ILE A 561 101.31 91.65 -5.10
C ILE A 561 99.92 92.06 -5.59
N ALA A 562 99.57 93.32 -5.39
CA ALA A 562 98.35 93.88 -5.95
C ALA A 562 98.51 94.03 -7.47
N PRO A 563 97.44 93.87 -8.28
CA PRO A 563 97.53 93.91 -9.74
C PRO A 563 98.06 95.26 -10.31
N ASP A 564 98.06 96.31 -9.48
CA ASP A 564 98.52 97.66 -9.85
C ASP A 564 99.97 97.97 -9.42
N ASP A 565 100.66 97.04 -8.74
CA ASP A 565 102.03 97.26 -8.27
C ASP A 565 103.04 97.24 -9.43
N MET A 566 103.79 98.34 -9.61
CA MET A 566 104.88 98.46 -10.60
C MET A 566 106.16 97.76 -10.11
N PHE A 567 106.34 97.66 -8.80
CA PHE A 567 107.47 97.00 -8.14
C PHE A 567 106.96 96.15 -6.97
N CYS A 568 107.61 95.02 -6.72
CA CYS A 568 107.31 94.20 -5.56
C CYS A 568 107.78 94.93 -4.28
N GLY A 569 106.84 95.21 -3.37
CA GLY A 569 107.13 95.90 -2.11
C GLY A 569 108.11 95.18 -1.16
N GLU A 570 108.28 93.86 -1.31
CA GLU A 570 109.26 93.10 -0.49
C GLU A 570 110.67 93.07 -1.09
N CYS A 571 110.82 92.75 -2.37
CA CYS A 571 112.15 92.50 -2.98
C CYS A 571 112.59 93.57 -3.97
N GLY A 572 111.75 94.58 -4.25
CA GLY A 572 112.04 95.65 -5.21
C GLY A 572 112.04 95.21 -6.68
N HIS A 573 111.69 93.96 -6.98
CA HIS A 573 111.66 93.45 -8.35
C HIS A 573 110.59 94.17 -9.17
N LYS A 574 110.94 94.63 -10.36
CA LYS A 574 110.03 95.34 -11.27
C LYS A 574 109.04 94.35 -11.88
N LEU A 575 107.74 94.57 -11.67
CA LEU A 575 106.67 93.66 -12.08
C LEU A 575 106.09 94.02 -13.46
N LYS A 576 106.29 95.26 -13.91
CA LYS A 576 105.93 95.79 -15.24
C LYS A 576 107.08 96.59 -15.84
#